data_AF-A0A953M3U4-F1
#
_entry.id   AF-A0A953M3U4-F1
#
_cell.length_a   1.000
_cell.length_b   1.000
_cell.length_c   1.000
_cell.angle_alpha   90.00
_cell.angle_beta   90.00
_cell.angle_gamma   90.00
#
_symmetry.space_group_name_H-M   'P 1'
#
loop_
_entity.id
_entity.type
_entity.pdbx_description
1 polymer ?
#
loop_
_entity_poly.entity_id
_entity_poly.type
_entity_poly.pdbx_seq_one_letter_code
_entity_poly.pdbx_strand_id
1 'polypeptide(L)' 'MAKRIGALWKRESRDGKKFLSGVLDLGPMGDVNIAVFVNDKKEKDKHPDYNIVLSQKQGGDAPPDEHTELEPF' A
#
# COMPACT_ATOMS: atom_id res chain seq x y z
N MET A 1 -3.77 22.54 -12.32
CA MET A 1 -4.23 21.35 -13.08
C MET A 1 -4.03 20.15 -12.16
N ALA A 2 -5.09 19.42 -11.78
CA ALA A 2 -4.99 18.29 -10.86
C ALA A 2 -4.87 16.98 -11.64
N LYS A 3 -3.77 16.23 -11.45
CA LYS A 3 -3.60 14.90 -12.05
C LYS A 3 -4.28 13.87 -11.14
N ARG A 4 -5.15 13.03 -11.70
CA ARG A 4 -5.68 11.87 -10.98
C ARG A 4 -4.57 10.82 -10.90
N ILE A 5 -4.07 10.58 -9.70
CA ILE A 5 -2.97 9.64 -9.41
C ILE A 5 -3.48 8.33 -8.81
N GLY A 6 -4.78 8.05 -8.79
CA GLY A 6 -5.29 6.80 -8.23
C GLY A 6 -6.80 6.70 -8.11
N ALA A 7 -7.24 5.57 -7.56
CA ALA A 7 -8.63 5.29 -7.24
C ALA A 7 -8.72 4.51 -5.92
N LEU A 8 -9.69 4.90 -5.08
CA LEU A 8 -9.93 4.30 -3.77
C LEU A 8 -11.38 3.82 -3.68
N TRP A 9 -11.55 2.62 -3.13
CA TRP A 9 -12.84 2.01 -2.81
C TRP A 9 -13.11 2.11 -1.32
N LYS A 10 -14.37 2.36 -0.95
CA LYS A 10 -14.84 2.24 0.44
C LYS A 10 -14.93 0.77 0.83
N ARG A 11 -14.28 0.40 1.94
CA ARG A 11 -14.24 -0.94 2.52
C ARG A 11 -14.55 -0.85 4.01
N GLU A 12 -14.90 -1.98 4.59
CA GLU A 12 -15.14 -2.12 6.02
C GLU A 12 -14.21 -3.21 6.56
N SER A 13 -13.51 -2.90 7.65
CA SER A 13 -12.63 -3.83 8.33
C SER A 13 -13.46 -4.83 9.11
N ARG A 14 -12.84 -5.95 9.47
CA ARG A 14 -13.47 -7.00 10.27
C ARG A 14 -13.94 -6.48 11.65
N ASP A 15 -13.31 -5.43 12.15
CA ASP A 15 -13.67 -4.69 13.37
C ASP A 15 -14.80 -3.65 13.16
N GLY A 16 -15.44 -3.61 11.98
CA GLY A 16 -16.51 -2.66 11.65
C GLY A 16 -16.02 -1.24 11.30
N LYS A 17 -14.70 -1.01 11.25
CA LYS A 17 -14.13 0.30 10.89
C LYS A 17 -14.12 0.51 9.38
N LYS A 18 -14.71 1.61 8.91
CA LYS A 18 -14.66 1.99 7.50
C LYS A 18 -13.27 2.49 7.13
N PHE A 19 -12.73 1.96 6.04
CA PHE A 19 -11.44 2.36 5.48
C PHE A 19 -11.55 2.52 3.97
N LEU A 20 -10.66 3.29 3.37
CA LEU A 20 -10.53 3.35 1.92
C LEU A 20 -9.36 2.48 1.51
N SER A 21 -9.45 1.79 0.39
CA SER A 21 -8.33 1.04 -0.15
C SER A 21 -8.35 1.09 -1.66
N GLY A 22 -7.20 1.12 -2.29
CA GLY A 22 -7.09 1.05 -3.72
C GLY A 22 -5.67 1.26 -4.21
N VAL A 23 -5.55 1.73 -5.45
CA VAL A 23 -4.26 1.83 -6.13
C VAL A 23 -3.89 3.28 -6.38
N LEU A 24 -2.60 3.57 -6.21
CA LEU A 24 -1.98 4.84 -6.47
C LEU A 24 -0.92 4.66 -7.55
N ASP A 25 -1.09 5.35 -8.67
CA ASP A 25 -0.13 5.46 -9.78
C ASP A 25 0.97 6.45 -9.38
N LEU A 26 2.17 5.94 -9.11
CA LEU A 26 3.37 6.75 -8.86
C LEU A 26 4.17 7.01 -10.14
N GLY A 27 3.59 6.76 -11.32
CA GLY A 27 4.25 6.95 -12.61
C GLY A 27 5.43 5.98 -12.78
N PRO A 28 6.68 6.44 -12.87
CA PRO A 28 7.84 5.58 -13.11
C PRO A 28 8.12 4.58 -11.98
N MET A 29 7.62 4.82 -10.76
CA MET A 29 7.72 3.87 -9.64
C MET A 29 6.65 2.76 -9.69
N GLY A 30 5.71 2.83 -10.62
CA GLY A 30 4.62 1.87 -10.77
C GLY A 30 3.44 2.10 -9.83
N ASP A 31 2.55 1.12 -9.80
CA ASP A 31 1.30 1.15 -9.05
C ASP A 31 1.51 0.57 -7.64
N VAL A 32 1.12 1.33 -6.61
CA VAL A 32 1.16 0.87 -5.21
C VAL A 32 -0.24 0.72 -4.65
N ASN A 33 -0.47 -0.36 -3.90
CA ASN A 33 -1.71 -0.54 -3.17
C ASN A 33 -1.63 0.19 -1.84
N ILE A 34 -2.62 1.03 -1.55
CA ILE A 34 -2.72 1.76 -0.30
C ILE A 34 -4.04 1.47 0.41
N ALA A 35 -4.04 1.66 1.72
CA ALA A 35 -5.24 1.73 2.53
C ALA A 35 -5.20 3.00 3.39
N VAL A 36 -6.36 3.61 3.60
CA VAL A 36 -6.53 4.87 4.32
C VAL A 36 -7.51 4.64 5.46
N PHE A 37 -7.07 4.91 6.68
CA PHE A 37 -7.83 4.72 7.91
C PHE A 37 -8.08 6.06 8.59
N VAL A 38 -9.23 6.22 9.24
CA VAL A 38 -9.49 7.39 10.09
C VAL A 38 -8.50 7.39 11.25
N ASN A 39 -7.94 8.56 11.56
CA ASN A 39 -7.05 8.72 12.70
C ASN A 39 -7.86 8.83 14.00
N ASP A 40 -8.05 7.69 14.67
CA ASP A 40 -8.74 7.56 15.96
C ASP A 40 -8.06 8.38 17.08
N LYS A 41 -6.75 8.67 16.92
CA LYS A 41 -5.93 9.41 17.90
C LYS A 41 -5.86 10.93 17.62
N LYS A 42 -6.78 11.48 16.83
CA LYS A 42 -6.83 12.93 16.57
C LYS A 42 -7.33 13.65 17.83
N GLU A 43 -6.41 14.02 18.73
CA GLU A 43 -6.73 14.77 19.96
C GLU A 43 -6.61 16.31 19.77
N LYS A 44 -5.91 16.75 18.72
CA LYS A 44 -5.67 18.17 18.41
C LYS A 44 -5.88 18.43 16.93
N ASP A 45 -6.31 19.64 16.60
CA ASP A 45 -6.63 20.07 15.23
C ASP A 45 -5.44 19.98 14.25
N LYS A 46 -4.20 20.04 14.77
CA LYS A 46 -2.97 19.88 13.97
C LYS A 46 -2.68 18.44 13.52
N HIS A 47 -3.41 17.44 14.02
CA HIS A 47 -3.20 16.06 13.61
C HIS A 47 -3.99 15.72 12.35
N PRO A 48 -3.44 14.88 11.47
CA PRO A 48 -4.12 14.46 10.25
C PRO A 48 -5.39 13.67 10.56
N ASP A 49 -6.43 13.84 9.75
CA ASP A 49 -7.71 13.12 9.84
C ASP A 49 -7.61 11.66 9.41
N TYR A 50 -6.65 11.35 8.54
CA TYR A 50 -6.48 10.01 7.97
C TYR A 50 -5.02 9.58 7.95
N ASN A 51 -4.81 8.29 8.22
CA ASN A 51 -3.52 7.61 8.08
C ASN A 51 -3.52 6.76 6.82
N ILE A 52 -2.49 6.89 5.99
CA ILE A 52 -2.29 6.09 4.78
C ILE A 52 -1.23 5.02 5.07
N VAL A 53 -1.54 3.77 4.77
CA VAL A 53 -0.60 2.65 4.86
C VAL A 53 -0.38 2.04 3.48
N LEU A 54 0.87 1.69 3.21
CA LEU A 54 1.26 0.96 2.01
C LEU A 54 0.97 -0.52 2.24
N SER A 55 0.12 -1.09 1.40
CA SER A 55 -0.06 -2.53 1.32
C SER A 55 1.03 -3.06 0.38
N GLN A 56 2.20 -3.38 0.96
CA GLN A 56 3.24 -4.08 0.20
C GLN A 56 2.71 -5.47 -0.15
N LYS A 57 2.49 -5.70 -1.44
CA LYS A 57 2.42 -7.05 -1.96
C LYS A 57 3.84 -7.61 -1.80
N GLN A 58 4.08 -8.47 -0.81
CA GLN A 58 5.32 -9.25 -0.76
C GLN A 58 5.39 -10.05 -2.07
N GLY A 59 6.16 -9.57 -3.03
CA GLY A 59 6.24 -10.20 -4.34
C GLY A 59 6.93 -9.32 -5.35
N GLY A 60 8.25 -9.51 -5.46
CA GLY A 60 8.99 -9.23 -6.69
C GLY A 60 10.00 -8.10 -6.62
N ASP A 61 11.07 -8.29 -5.85
CA ASP A 61 12.44 -8.08 -6.34
C ASP A 61 13.43 -8.75 -5.35
N ALA A 62 13.34 -10.06 -5.23
CA ALA A 62 14.52 -10.85 -4.90
C ALA A 62 14.92 -11.49 -6.24
N PRO A 63 16.13 -11.26 -6.76
CA PRO A 63 16.60 -12.01 -7.92
C PRO A 63 16.48 -13.50 -7.58
N PRO A 64 16.06 -14.35 -8.54
CA PRO A 64 16.06 -15.79 -8.32
C PRO A 64 17.48 -16.19 -7.94
N ASP A 65 17.65 -16.74 -6.73
CA ASP A 65 18.87 -17.42 -6.31
C ASP A 65 19.26 -18.37 -7.43
N GLU A 66 20.34 -18.02 -8.13
CA GLU A 66 20.89 -18.77 -9.24
C GLU A 66 21.27 -20.14 -8.69
N HIS A 67 20.50 -21.16 -9.09
CA HIS A 67 20.82 -22.56 -8.88
C HIS A 67 22.21 -22.84 -9.47
N THR A 68 23.26 -22.69 -8.66
CA THR A 68 24.55 -23.31 -8.96
C THR A 68 24.40 -24.77 -8.60
N GLU A 69 23.90 -25.54 -9.56
CA GLU A 69 24.05 -26.98 -9.63
C GLU A 69 25.56 -27.28 -9.65
N LEU A 70 26.14 -27.50 -8.48
CA LEU A 70 27.48 -28.07 -8.40
C LEU A 70 27.35 -29.57 -8.70
N GLU A 71 27.81 -29.95 -9.88
CA GLU A 71 27.88 -31.34 -10.32
C GLU A 71 28.60 -32.22 -9.27
N PRO A 72 28.13 -33.45 -9.04
CA PRO A 72 28.82 -34.39 -8.16
C PRO A 72 30.14 -34.82 -8.81
N PHE A 73 31.26 -34.52 -8.15
CA PHE A 73 32.55 -35.19 -8.37
C PHE A 73 32.63 -36.50 -7.58
#